data_AF-F3C7R7-F1
#
_entry.id   AF-F3C7R7-F1
#
_cell.length_a   1.000
_cell.length_b   1.000
_cell.length_c   1.000
_cell.angle_alpha   90.00
_cell.angle_beta   90.00
_cell.angle_gamma   90.00
#
_symmetry.space_group_name_H-M   'P 1'
#
loop_
_entity.id
_entity.type
_entity.pdbx_description
1 polymer ?
#
loop_
_entity_poly.entity_id
_entity_poly.type
_entity_poly.pdbx_seq_one_letter_code
_entity_poly.pdbx_strand_id
1 'polypeptide(L)' 'DPYLPFFLEGVGGVPELMQADGLHPAAAAQGKLLENVWPSLKPLL' A
#
# COMPACT_ATOMS: atom_id res chain seq x y z
N ASP A 1 20.38 2.16 -1.11
CA ASP A 1 19.22 2.35 -1.97
C ASP A 1 17.97 2.26 -1.10
N PRO A 2 17.05 3.25 -1.06
CA PRO A 2 15.88 3.17 -0.19
C PRO A 2 14.88 2.17 -0.78
N TYR A 3 15.11 0.89 -0.51
CA TYR A 3 14.15 -0.16 -0.79
C TYR A 3 12.88 0.09 0.04
N LEU A 4 11.72 0.08 -0.61
CA LEU A 4 10.43 0.01 0.06
C LEU A 4 10.35 -1.33 0.79
N PRO A 5 10.36 -1.37 2.15
CA PRO A 5 10.45 -2.63 2.88
C PRO A 5 9.26 -3.56 2.59
N PHE A 6 8.05 -2.99 2.50
CA PHE A 6 6.84 -3.69 2.09
C PHE A 6 5.75 -2.71 1.64
N PHE A 7 5.18 -2.90 0.45
CA PHE A 7 4.18 -1.97 -0.11
C PHE A 7 2.79 -2.10 0.54
N LEU A 8 2.38 -3.32 0.88
CA LEU A 8 1.05 -3.62 1.41
C LEU A 8 0.98 -3.57 2.95
N GLU A 9 1.93 -2.89 3.59
CA GLU A 9 1.99 -2.77 5.05
C GLU A 9 0.69 -2.15 5.61
N GLY A 10 0.04 -2.88 6.53
CA GLY A 10 -1.26 -2.52 7.09
C GLY A 10 -2.44 -2.54 6.11
N VAL A 11 -2.28 -3.16 4.94
CA VAL A 11 -3.34 -3.38 3.94
C VAL A 11 -3.56 -4.87 3.70
N GLY A 12 -2.48 -5.61 3.42
CA GLY A 12 -2.55 -7.04 3.13
C GLY A 12 -3.18 -7.82 4.28
N GLY A 13 -4.24 -8.58 4.00
CA GLY A 13 -4.93 -9.40 4.99
C GLY A 13 -5.91 -8.65 5.89
N VAL A 14 -6.13 -7.34 5.69
CA VAL A 14 -7.16 -6.55 6.39
C VAL A 14 -8.46 -6.58 5.56
N PRO A 15 -9.50 -7.32 5.97
CA PRO A 15 -10.68 -7.57 5.13
C PRO A 15 -11.37 -6.31 4.60
N GLU A 16 -11.41 -5.25 5.41
CA GLU A 16 -12.04 -3.97 5.06
C GLU A 16 -11.24 -3.19 4.00
N LEU A 17 -9.99 -3.56 3.77
CA LEU A 17 -9.06 -2.94 2.83
C LEU A 17 -8.76 -3.82 1.62
N MET A 18 -9.37 -5.00 1.52
CA MET A 18 -9.20 -5.95 0.41
C MET A 18 -10.48 -6.08 -0.43
N GLN A 19 -10.33 -6.43 -1.70
CA GLN A 19 -11.44 -6.78 -2.58
C GLN A 19 -12.01 -8.16 -2.19
N ALA A 20 -13.18 -8.50 -2.74
CA ALA A 20 -13.88 -9.75 -2.42
C ALA A 20 -13.06 -11.02 -2.72
N ASP A 21 -12.03 -10.93 -3.58
CA ASP A 21 -11.11 -12.03 -3.86
C ASP A 21 -10.03 -12.24 -2.78
N GLY A 22 -9.87 -11.30 -1.86
CA GLY A 22 -8.85 -11.34 -0.81
C GLY A 22 -7.41 -11.16 -1.31
N LEU A 23 -7.20 -10.83 -2.58
CA LEU A 23 -5.87 -10.68 -3.20
C LEU A 23 -5.54 -9.22 -3.49
N HIS A 24 -6.52 -8.42 -3.90
CA HIS A 24 -6.29 -7.05 -4.33
C HIS A 24 -6.71 -6.02 -3.27
N PRO A 25 -5.96 -4.92 -3.09
CA PRO A 25 -6.42 -3.80 -2.28
C PRO A 25 -7.71 -3.18 -2.83
N ALA A 26 -8.62 -2.81 -1.93
CA ALA A 26 -9.82 -2.06 -2.25
C ALA A 26 -9.51 -0.57 -2.48
N ALA A 27 -10.51 0.19 -2.95
CA ALA A 27 -10.40 1.64 -3.11
C ALA A 27 -10.10 2.36 -1.76
N ALA A 28 -10.63 1.84 -0.66
CA ALA A 28 -10.38 2.37 0.69
C ALA A 28 -8.90 2.27 1.12
N ALA A 29 -8.12 1.34 0.53
CA ALA A 29 -6.71 1.14 0.86
C ALA A 29 -5.76 2.14 0.15
N GLN A 30 -6.22 2.83 -0.89
CA GLN A 30 -5.33 3.58 -1.79
C GLN A 30 -4.57 4.72 -1.10
N GLY A 31 -5.21 5.42 -0.14
CA GLY A 31 -4.53 6.45 0.65
C GLY A 31 -3.37 5.88 1.46
N LYS A 32 -3.56 4.71 2.08
CA LYS A 32 -2.51 4.02 2.84
C LYS A 32 -1.38 3.49 1.95
N LEU A 33 -1.71 2.99 0.76
CA LEU A 33 -0.71 2.57 -0.22
C LEU A 33 0.17 3.74 -0.66
N LEU A 34 -0.43 4.92 -0.88
CA LEU A 34 0.32 6.13 -1.17
C LEU A 34 1.26 6.50 -0.01
N GLU A 35 0.77 6.51 1.23
CA GLU A 35 1.58 6.77 2.42
C GLU A 35 2.77 5.81 2.53
N ASN A 36 2.57 4.53 2.22
CA ASN A 36 3.62 3.51 2.29
C ASN A 36 4.75 3.78 1.27
N VAL A 37 4.41 4.21 0.05
CA VAL A 37 5.39 4.39 -1.04
C VAL A 37 5.97 5.82 -1.12
N TRP A 38 5.26 6.82 -0.60
CA TRP A 38 5.61 8.23 -0.75
C TRP A 38 7.01 8.60 -0.27
N PRO A 39 7.53 8.09 0.86
CA PRO A 39 8.91 8.39 1.29
C PRO A 39 9.97 7.93 0.28
N SER A 40 9.71 6.86 -0.47
CA SER A 40 10.59 6.34 -1.51
C SER A 40 10.39 7.05 -2.85
N LEU A 41 9.16 7.43 -3.21
CA LEU A 41 8.87 8.11 -4.48
C LEU A 41 9.25 9.59 -4.47
N LYS A 42 8.98 10.32 -3.38
CA LYS A 42 9.14 11.78 -3.30
C LYS A 42 10.55 12.27 -3.66
N PRO A 43 11.66 11.62 -3.26
CA PRO A 43 13.01 12.05 -3.63
C PRO A 43 13.37 11.86 -5.12
N LEU A 44 12.56 11.13 -5.89
CA LEU A 44 12.78 10.85 -7.31
C LEU A 44 12.04 11.82 -8.25
N LEU A 45 11.25 12.74 -7.69
CA LEU A 45 10.49 13.78 -8.40
C LEU A 45 11.26 15.11 -8.40
#